data_AF-A0A2W6CSQ2-F1
#
_entry.id   AF-A0A2W6CSQ2-F1
#
_cell.length_a   1.000
_cell.length_b   1.000
_cell.length_c   1.000
_cell.angle_alpha   90.00
_cell.angle_beta   90.00
_cell.angle_gamma   90.00
#
_symmetry.space_group_name_H-M   'P 1'
#
loop_
_entity.id
_entity.type
_entity.pdbx_description
1 polymer ?
#
loop_
_entity_poly.entity_id
_entity_poly.type
_entity_poly.pdbx_seq_one_letter_code
_entity_poly.pdbx_strand_id
1 'polypeptide(L)'
;MRLARYRGREVARINRAVSQLEVPHAVWKTCPWQPRERVELGLRQWLRCAGAALRDRQVIGMPSRAVDEAWHGLILCTARYARFCDAAYGQFLHHHPEGGAPKEVTSAAGSMVDQFGRTIVAWSMVAQPGEPCALWDLDQHVGVEHPWGVPAEQVGAVLAEVAARCDRPSAAQ
;
A
#
# COMPACT_ATOMS: atom_id res chain seq x y z
N MET A 1 -16.91 20.29 -1.48
CA MET A 1 -15.79 20.83 -2.31
C MET A 1 -14.43 20.93 -1.59
N ARG A 2 -14.31 21.44 -0.35
CA ARG A 2 -13.01 21.65 0.33
C ARG A 2 -12.28 20.35 0.74
N LEU A 3 -13.02 19.35 1.22
CA LEU A 3 -12.51 18.02 1.59
C LEU A 3 -11.98 17.22 0.38
N ALA A 4 -12.70 17.26 -0.75
CA ALA A 4 -12.26 16.60 -2.00
C ALA A 4 -11.00 17.24 -2.58
N ARG A 5 -10.91 18.59 -2.58
CA ARG A 5 -9.69 19.31 -2.99
C ARG A 5 -8.52 19.07 -2.04
N TYR A 6 -8.78 18.95 -0.73
CA TYR A 6 -7.77 18.58 0.26
C TYR A 6 -7.25 17.15 0.01
N ARG A 7 -8.15 16.18 -0.23
CA ARG A 7 -7.82 14.80 -0.61
C ARG A 7 -6.92 14.75 -1.85
N GLY A 8 -7.26 15.53 -2.89
CA GLY A 8 -6.45 15.59 -4.11
C GLY A 8 -5.02 16.10 -3.90
N ARG A 9 -4.81 17.10 -3.01
CA ARG A 9 -3.47 17.62 -2.72
C ARG A 9 -2.58 16.62 -2.00
N GLU A 10 -3.16 15.85 -1.08
CA GLU A 10 -2.44 14.84 -0.31
C GLU A 10 -2.03 13.64 -1.18
N VAL A 11 -2.97 13.12 -1.99
CA VAL A 11 -2.66 12.09 -2.99
C VAL A 11 -1.59 12.58 -3.97
N ALA A 12 -1.64 13.84 -4.40
CA ALA A 12 -0.60 14.42 -5.26
C ALA A 12 0.78 14.50 -4.58
N ARG A 13 0.84 14.81 -3.27
CA ARG A 13 2.07 14.78 -2.48
C ARG A 13 2.64 13.36 -2.42
N ILE A 14 1.80 12.38 -2.07
CA ILE A 14 2.18 10.97 -1.99
C ILE A 14 2.70 10.49 -3.35
N ASN A 15 1.95 10.73 -4.43
CA ASN A 15 2.34 10.32 -5.78
C ASN A 15 3.66 10.95 -6.23
N ARG A 16 3.90 12.23 -5.90
CA ARG A 16 5.17 12.90 -6.18
C ARG A 16 6.34 12.29 -5.40
N ALA A 17 6.17 12.08 -4.10
CA ALA A 17 7.23 11.50 -3.28
C ALA A 17 7.54 10.06 -3.71
N VAL A 18 6.52 9.27 -4.04
CA VAL A 18 6.67 7.91 -4.56
C VAL A 18 7.34 7.91 -5.93
N SER A 19 7.01 8.83 -6.85
CA SER A 19 7.67 8.86 -8.17
C SER A 19 9.14 9.29 -8.09
N GLN A 20 9.49 10.14 -7.13
CA GLN A 20 10.86 10.61 -6.89
C GLN A 20 11.70 9.63 -6.04
N LEU A 21 11.08 8.61 -5.45
CA LEU A 21 11.80 7.59 -4.69
C LEU A 21 12.72 6.80 -5.62
N GLU A 22 14.03 6.92 -5.43
CA GLU A 22 15.00 5.97 -6.01
C GLU A 22 15.12 4.77 -5.07
N VAL A 23 14.90 3.57 -5.62
CA VAL A 23 15.06 2.31 -4.88
C VAL A 23 16.54 1.94 -4.88
N PRO A 24 17.25 2.01 -3.74
CA PRO A 24 18.68 1.77 -3.71
C PRO A 24 18.98 0.30 -3.97
N HIS A 25 20.12 0.01 -4.63
CA HIS A 25 20.52 -1.38 -4.92
C HIS A 25 20.58 -2.29 -3.68
N ALA A 26 20.78 -1.72 -2.49
CA ALA A 26 20.76 -2.44 -1.22
C ALA A 26 19.43 -3.17 -0.94
N VAL A 27 18.30 -2.68 -1.46
CA VAL A 27 16.97 -3.34 -1.37
C VAL A 27 17.03 -4.77 -1.90
N TRP A 28 17.76 -4.97 -2.99
CA TRP A 28 17.82 -6.25 -3.70
C TRP A 28 18.78 -7.26 -3.08
N LYS A 29 19.44 -6.92 -1.96
CA LYS A 29 20.26 -7.88 -1.21
C LYS A 29 19.42 -8.90 -0.47
N THR A 30 18.22 -8.50 -0.01
CA THR A 30 17.28 -9.35 0.75
C THR A 30 16.06 -9.75 -0.07
N CYS A 31 15.76 -9.01 -1.14
CA CYS A 31 14.68 -9.32 -2.08
C CYS A 31 15.24 -9.95 -3.39
N PRO A 32 15.25 -11.29 -3.54
CA PRO A 32 15.88 -11.96 -4.69
C PRO A 32 15.00 -12.08 -5.94
N TRP A 33 13.69 -11.84 -5.83
CA TRP A 33 12.72 -12.12 -6.89
C TRP A 33 12.89 -11.21 -8.12
N GLN A 34 12.59 -11.79 -9.29
CA GLN A 34 12.75 -11.17 -10.61
C GLN A 34 11.46 -11.31 -11.43
N PRO A 35 11.18 -10.39 -12.37
CA PRO A 35 11.95 -9.17 -12.68
C PRO A 35 11.81 -8.09 -11.59
N ARG A 36 12.92 -7.44 -11.21
CA ARG A 36 12.95 -6.37 -10.17
C ARG A 36 11.98 -5.24 -10.46
N GLU A 37 11.79 -4.91 -11.73
CA GLU A 37 10.89 -3.85 -12.20
C GLU A 37 9.44 -4.12 -11.75
N ARG A 38 9.03 -5.39 -11.69
CA ARG A 38 7.69 -5.78 -11.24
C ARG A 38 7.54 -5.65 -9.74
N VAL A 39 8.56 -6.07 -8.97
CA VAL A 39 8.58 -5.90 -7.51
C VAL A 39 8.60 -4.42 -7.14
N GLU A 40 9.40 -3.62 -7.84
CA GLU A 40 9.46 -2.17 -7.66
C GLU A 40 8.14 -1.47 -7.98
N LEU A 41 7.46 -1.88 -9.06
CA LEU A 41 6.10 -1.40 -9.36
C LEU A 41 5.15 -1.69 -8.20
N GLY A 42 5.14 -2.93 -7.70
CA GLY A 42 4.36 -3.32 -6.51
C GLY A 42 4.69 -2.46 -5.30
N LEU A 43 5.97 -2.29 -4.97
CA LEU A 43 6.42 -1.43 -3.86
C LEU A 43 5.88 -0.01 -4.00
N ARG A 44 5.99 0.60 -5.19
CA ARG A 44 5.46 1.96 -5.44
C ARG A 44 3.94 2.02 -5.30
N GLN A 45 3.21 0.99 -5.75
CA GLN A 45 1.75 0.92 -5.58
C GLN A 45 1.37 0.82 -4.11
N TRP A 46 2.03 -0.07 -3.35
CA TRP A 46 1.76 -0.26 -1.94
C TRP A 46 2.08 0.99 -1.11
N LEU A 47 3.21 1.67 -1.39
CA LEU A 47 3.58 2.92 -0.69
C LEU A 47 2.57 4.05 -0.91
N ARG A 48 1.87 4.08 -2.05
CA ARG A 48 0.74 5.00 -2.26
C ARG A 48 -0.46 4.63 -1.39
N CYS A 49 -0.83 3.35 -1.36
CA CYS A 49 -1.90 2.84 -0.51
C CYS A 49 -1.62 3.14 0.97
N ALA A 50 -0.38 2.92 1.43
CA ALA A 50 0.05 3.21 2.80
C ALA A 50 -0.15 4.68 3.15
N GLY A 51 0.18 5.60 2.24
CA GLY A 51 -0.05 7.03 2.45
C GLY A 51 -1.54 7.38 2.60
N ALA A 52 -2.41 6.80 1.76
CA ALA A 52 -3.85 7.01 1.86
C ALA A 52 -4.43 6.44 3.17
N ALA A 53 -3.97 5.26 3.59
CA ALA A 53 -4.43 4.60 4.81
C ALA A 53 -3.95 5.30 6.09
N LEU A 54 -2.68 5.73 6.13
CA LEU A 54 -2.09 6.38 7.30
C LEU A 54 -2.82 7.66 7.68
N ARG A 55 -3.25 8.43 6.68
CA ARG A 55 -4.11 9.61 6.86
C ARG A 55 -5.40 9.27 7.62
N ASP A 56 -6.06 8.18 7.24
CA ASP A 56 -7.31 7.74 7.86
C ASP A 56 -7.06 6.84 9.09
N ARG A 57 -5.80 6.80 9.57
CA ARG A 57 -5.31 6.01 10.71
C ARG A 57 -5.66 4.53 10.59
N GLN A 58 -5.67 4.02 9.36
CA GLN A 58 -5.97 2.64 9.05
C GLN A 58 -4.68 1.84 8.92
N VAL A 59 -4.70 0.62 9.47
CA VAL A 59 -3.70 -0.40 9.18
C VAL A 59 -4.15 -1.17 7.94
N ILE A 60 -3.26 -1.25 6.94
CA ILE A 60 -3.47 -2.00 5.69
C ILE A 60 -2.59 -3.24 5.64
N GLY A 61 -3.06 -4.27 4.96
CA GLY A 61 -2.31 -5.51 4.77
C GLY A 61 -1.29 -5.42 3.63
N MET A 62 -0.19 -6.15 3.75
CA MET A 62 0.78 -6.37 2.68
C MET A 62 0.41 -7.66 1.92
N PRO A 63 -0.06 -7.59 0.66
CA PRO A 63 -0.53 -8.76 -0.08
C PRO A 63 0.57 -9.53 -0.81
N SER A 64 1.83 -9.07 -0.76
CA SER A 64 2.94 -9.66 -1.50
C SER A 64 4.18 -9.76 -0.63
N ARG A 65 4.76 -10.96 -0.55
CA ARG A 65 6.01 -11.22 0.19
C ARG A 65 7.19 -10.54 -0.48
N ALA A 66 7.24 -10.55 -1.82
CA ALA A 66 8.32 -9.87 -2.54
C ALA A 66 8.30 -8.36 -2.30
N VAL A 67 7.12 -7.75 -2.23
CA VAL A 67 6.98 -6.32 -1.90
C VAL A 67 7.31 -6.05 -0.44
N ASP A 68 6.93 -6.92 0.50
CA ASP A 68 7.31 -6.79 1.92
C ASP A 68 8.83 -6.78 2.11
N GLU A 69 9.52 -7.74 1.49
CA GLU A 69 10.99 -7.85 1.56
C GLU A 69 11.69 -6.66 0.89
N ALA A 70 11.14 -6.15 -0.22
CA ALA A 70 11.65 -4.93 -0.84
C ALA A 70 11.43 -3.70 0.06
N TRP A 71 10.28 -3.59 0.72
CA TRP A 71 10.02 -2.53 1.70
C TRP A 71 10.95 -2.64 2.91
N HIS A 72 11.19 -3.85 3.41
CA HIS A 72 12.16 -4.13 4.47
C HIS A 72 13.56 -3.64 4.09
N GLY A 73 14.05 -4.00 2.90
CA GLY A 73 15.33 -3.53 2.39
C GLY A 73 15.41 -2.00 2.27
N LEU A 74 14.30 -1.33 1.95
CA LEU A 74 14.23 0.13 1.89
C LEU A 74 14.35 0.74 3.29
N ILE A 75 13.71 0.16 4.30
CA ILE A 75 13.78 0.61 5.70
C ILE A 75 15.22 0.59 6.22
N LEU A 76 16.01 -0.42 5.85
CA LEU A 76 17.43 -0.51 6.21
C LEU A 76 18.28 0.65 5.66
N CYS A 77 17.81 1.31 4.59
CA CYS A 77 18.40 2.58 4.13
C CYS A 77 17.84 3.76 4.94
N THR A 78 18.04 3.72 6.26
CA THR A 78 17.31 4.52 7.26
C THR A 78 17.19 6.02 6.94
N ALA A 79 18.28 6.68 6.56
CA ALA A 79 18.26 8.11 6.22
C ALA A 79 17.43 8.41 4.97
N ARG A 80 17.46 7.53 3.96
CA ARG A 80 16.64 7.66 2.75
C ARG A 80 15.17 7.39 3.07
N TYR A 81 14.91 6.34 3.84
CA TYR A 81 13.55 5.99 4.23
C TYR A 81 12.88 7.07 5.09
N ALA A 82 13.60 7.66 6.04
CA ALA A 82 13.11 8.77 6.85
C ALA A 82 12.74 9.99 6.00
N ARG A 83 13.61 10.39 5.05
CA ARG A 83 13.31 11.50 4.11
C ARG A 83 12.11 11.20 3.22
N PHE A 84 12.00 9.96 2.73
CA PHE A 84 10.85 9.53 1.96
C PHE A 84 9.55 9.62 2.77
N CYS A 85 9.56 9.11 4.01
CA CYS A 85 8.38 9.16 4.89
C CYS A 85 7.96 10.59 5.20
N ASP A 86 8.91 11.48 5.50
CA ASP A 86 8.61 12.90 5.70
C ASP A 86 8.03 13.53 4.41
N ALA A 87 8.65 13.30 3.25
CA ALA A 87 8.19 13.84 1.98
C ALA A 87 6.79 13.32 1.58
N ALA A 88 6.51 12.03 1.76
CA ALA A 88 5.27 11.39 1.35
C ALA A 88 4.14 11.57 2.37
N TYR A 89 4.45 11.39 3.65
CA TYR A 89 3.45 11.19 4.70
C TYR A 89 3.50 12.26 5.80
N GLY A 90 4.60 13.02 5.91
CA GLY A 90 4.84 13.98 7.00
C GLY A 90 5.05 13.32 8.37
N GLN A 91 5.20 12.00 8.41
CA GLN A 91 5.50 11.21 9.60
C GLN A 91 6.14 9.89 9.19
N PHE A 92 6.79 9.21 10.12
CA PHE A 92 7.42 7.92 9.85
C PHE A 92 6.36 6.82 9.67
N LEU A 93 6.47 6.04 8.59
CA LEU A 93 5.66 4.84 8.41
C LEU A 93 6.37 3.69 9.14
N HIS A 94 5.80 3.22 10.24
CA HIS A 94 6.39 2.12 11.01
C HIS A 94 6.07 0.77 10.37
N HIS A 95 7.09 -0.06 10.19
CA HIS A 95 6.94 -1.48 9.87
C HIS A 95 6.89 -2.28 11.17
N HIS A 96 5.95 -3.21 11.23
CA HIS A 96 5.85 -4.16 12.32
C HIS A 96 5.87 -5.57 11.72
N PRO A 97 6.99 -6.30 11.80
CA PRO A 97 7.04 -7.68 11.34
C PRO A 97 6.09 -8.54 12.16
N GLU A 98 5.77 -9.73 11.65
CA GLU A 98 4.90 -10.68 12.35
C GLU A 98 5.39 -10.91 13.80
N GLY A 99 4.49 -10.74 14.76
CA GLY A 99 4.81 -10.81 16.20
C GLY A 99 5.58 -9.61 16.79
N GLY A 100 6.02 -8.65 15.97
CA GLY A 100 6.75 -7.45 16.38
C GLY A 100 5.88 -6.20 16.60
N ALA A 101 4.59 -6.26 16.32
CA ALA A 101 3.66 -5.16 16.53
C ALA A 101 3.28 -4.99 18.02
N PRO A 102 3.16 -3.75 18.52
CA PRO A 102 2.56 -3.49 19.84
C PRO A 102 1.14 -4.09 19.92
N LYS A 103 0.74 -4.53 21.11
CA LYS A 103 -0.58 -5.17 21.32
C LYS A 103 -1.73 -4.27 20.85
N GLU A 104 -1.60 -2.97 21.05
CA GLU A 104 -2.57 -1.96 20.63
C GLU A 104 -2.75 -1.96 19.10
N VAL A 105 -1.63 -2.01 18.35
CA VAL A 105 -1.63 -2.07 16.88
C VAL A 105 -2.26 -3.39 16.40
N THR A 106 -1.90 -4.52 17.01
CA THR A 106 -2.47 -5.83 16.65
C THR A 106 -3.98 -5.88 16.87
N SER A 107 -4.47 -5.33 17.99
CA SER A 107 -5.90 -5.29 18.31
C SER A 107 -6.70 -4.39 17.37
N ALA A 108 -6.10 -3.28 16.91
CA ALA A 108 -6.72 -2.35 15.96
C ALA A 108 -6.66 -2.84 14.50
N ALA A 109 -5.70 -3.71 14.16
CA ALA A 109 -5.49 -4.16 12.79
C ALA A 109 -6.64 -5.02 12.26
N GLY A 110 -7.41 -5.70 13.12
CA GLY A 110 -8.49 -6.60 12.69
C GLY A 110 -7.97 -7.86 11.98
N SER A 111 -8.86 -8.60 11.31
CA SER A 111 -8.47 -9.83 10.60
C SER A 111 -7.61 -9.53 9.37
N MET A 112 -6.89 -10.54 8.87
CA MET A 112 -6.13 -10.40 7.61
C MET A 112 -7.03 -10.01 6.43
N VAL A 113 -8.27 -10.52 6.41
CA VAL A 113 -9.29 -10.16 5.40
C VAL A 113 -9.64 -8.67 5.48
N ASP A 114 -9.82 -8.13 6.70
CA ASP A 114 -10.10 -6.70 6.90
C ASP A 114 -8.93 -5.84 6.43
N GLN A 115 -7.70 -6.26 6.73
CA GLN A 115 -6.49 -5.54 6.35
C GLN A 115 -6.31 -5.50 4.83
N PHE A 116 -6.53 -6.62 4.13
CA PHE A 116 -6.53 -6.64 2.65
C PHE A 116 -7.67 -5.83 2.06
N GLY A 117 -8.87 -5.88 2.65
CA GLY A 117 -9.98 -5.03 2.27
C GLY A 117 -9.61 -3.55 2.31
N ARG A 118 -8.95 -3.09 3.38
CA ARG A 118 -8.45 -1.72 3.49
C ARG A 118 -7.35 -1.41 2.47
N THR A 119 -6.48 -2.36 2.13
CA THR A 119 -5.49 -2.18 1.05
C THR A 119 -6.19 -1.95 -0.30
N ILE A 120 -7.25 -2.70 -0.61
CA ILE A 120 -8.04 -2.54 -1.85
C ILE A 120 -8.76 -1.18 -1.86
N VAL A 121 -9.36 -0.78 -0.74
CA VAL A 121 -9.98 0.54 -0.59
C VAL A 121 -8.95 1.64 -0.80
N ALA A 122 -7.78 1.55 -0.16
CA ALA A 122 -6.70 2.51 -0.32
C ALA A 122 -6.22 2.58 -1.78
N TRP A 123 -6.11 1.43 -2.47
CA TRP A 123 -5.81 1.38 -3.90
C TRP A 123 -6.84 2.14 -4.73
N SER A 124 -8.14 1.95 -4.48
CA SER A 124 -9.21 2.68 -5.19
C SER A 124 -9.11 4.21 -5.07
N MET A 125 -8.45 4.71 -4.03
CA MET A 125 -8.27 6.14 -3.79
C MET A 125 -7.04 6.74 -4.48
N VAL A 126 -6.04 5.91 -4.79
CA VAL A 126 -4.72 6.37 -5.30
C VAL A 126 -4.40 5.89 -6.70
N ALA A 127 -5.16 4.93 -7.22
CA ALA A 127 -5.03 4.42 -8.58
C ALA A 127 -5.33 5.52 -9.60
N GLN A 128 -4.53 5.57 -10.67
CA GLN A 128 -4.87 6.41 -11.83
C GLN A 128 -5.93 5.70 -12.69
N PRO A 129 -6.73 6.44 -13.47
CA PRO A 129 -7.71 5.84 -14.39
C PRO A 129 -7.04 4.81 -15.32
N GLY A 130 -7.53 3.57 -15.28
CA GLY A 130 -7.01 2.47 -16.10
C GLY A 130 -5.68 1.86 -15.63
N GLU A 131 -5.13 2.31 -14.49
CA GLU A 131 -3.90 1.77 -13.95
C GLU A 131 -4.10 0.34 -13.39
N PRO A 132 -3.38 -0.68 -13.90
CA PRO A 132 -3.46 -2.02 -13.34
C PRO A 132 -2.74 -2.10 -11.99
N CYS A 133 -3.31 -2.84 -11.04
CA CYS A 133 -2.65 -3.14 -9.78
C CYS A 133 -1.85 -4.43 -9.89
N ALA A 134 -0.55 -4.37 -9.64
CA ALA A 134 0.33 -5.53 -9.61
C ALA A 134 0.25 -6.28 -8.27
N LEU A 135 -0.23 -5.65 -7.20
CA LEU A 135 -0.12 -6.16 -5.84
C LEU A 135 -0.83 -7.50 -5.58
N TRP A 136 -1.93 -7.76 -6.29
CA TRP A 136 -2.86 -8.84 -5.93
C TRP A 136 -2.33 -10.23 -6.28
N ASP A 137 -1.52 -10.32 -7.33
CA ASP A 137 -0.98 -11.57 -7.87
C ASP A 137 0.54 -11.50 -8.09
N LEU A 138 1.22 -10.45 -7.60
CA LEU A 138 2.64 -10.18 -7.84
C LEU A 138 3.53 -11.40 -7.59
N ASP A 139 3.33 -12.04 -6.44
CA ASP A 139 4.14 -13.16 -5.97
C ASP A 139 4.11 -14.35 -6.93
N GLN A 140 2.95 -14.61 -7.54
CA GLN A 140 2.80 -15.67 -8.55
C GLN A 140 3.65 -15.38 -9.78
N HIS A 141 3.73 -14.11 -10.17
CA HIS A 141 4.44 -13.67 -11.36
C HIS A 141 5.95 -13.58 -11.21
N VAL A 142 6.46 -13.45 -9.99
CA VAL A 142 7.89 -13.36 -9.71
C VAL A 142 8.46 -14.65 -9.09
N GLY A 143 7.64 -15.70 -9.00
CA GLY A 143 8.05 -17.03 -8.57
C GLY A 143 8.31 -17.16 -7.07
N VAL A 144 7.53 -16.47 -6.23
CA VAL A 144 7.58 -16.68 -4.78
C VAL A 144 7.08 -18.08 -4.44
N GLU A 145 7.86 -18.81 -3.64
CA GLU A 145 7.43 -20.08 -3.06
C GLU A 145 6.29 -19.83 -2.06
N HIS A 146 5.17 -20.54 -2.23
CA HIS A 146 3.91 -20.30 -1.50
C HIS A 146 3.46 -18.84 -1.64
N PRO A 147 3.04 -18.42 -2.85
CA PRO A 147 2.80 -17.02 -3.16
C PRO A 147 1.71 -16.44 -2.27
N TRP A 148 1.95 -15.24 -1.73
CA TRP A 148 0.89 -14.44 -1.13
C TRP A 148 0.04 -13.82 -2.25
N GLY A 149 -1.12 -13.29 -1.89
CA GLY A 149 -1.96 -12.58 -2.83
C GLY A 149 -3.35 -12.34 -2.29
N VAL A 150 -4.15 -11.63 -3.08
CA VAL A 150 -5.57 -11.41 -2.82
C VAL A 150 -6.36 -11.93 -4.03
N PRO A 151 -7.30 -12.88 -3.85
CA PRO A 151 -8.07 -13.41 -4.96
C PRO A 151 -8.84 -12.33 -5.71
N ALA A 152 -8.90 -12.43 -7.04
CA ALA A 152 -9.57 -11.45 -7.89
C ALA A 152 -11.06 -11.26 -7.54
N GLU A 153 -11.74 -12.33 -7.10
CA GLU A 153 -13.12 -12.27 -6.61
C GLU A 153 -13.25 -11.35 -5.39
N GLN A 154 -12.34 -11.48 -4.42
CA GLN A 154 -12.31 -10.61 -3.23
C GLN A 154 -12.03 -9.16 -3.60
N VAL A 155 -11.08 -8.92 -4.51
CA VAL A 155 -10.78 -7.57 -5.03
C VAL A 155 -12.02 -6.96 -5.69
N GLY A 156 -12.68 -7.73 -6.58
CA GLY A 156 -13.90 -7.31 -7.27
C GLY A 156 -15.05 -6.98 -6.32
N ALA A 157 -15.27 -7.83 -5.31
CA ALA A 157 -16.32 -7.63 -4.30
C ALA A 157 -16.12 -6.31 -3.52
N VAL A 158 -14.91 -6.04 -3.04
CA VAL A 158 -14.61 -4.82 -2.30
C VAL A 158 -14.73 -3.58 -3.18
N LEU A 159 -14.23 -3.61 -4.42
CA LEU A 159 -14.34 -2.48 -5.34
C LEU A 159 -15.80 -2.18 -5.73
N ALA A 160 -16.61 -3.21 -5.93
CA ALA A 160 -18.04 -3.05 -6.19
C ALA A 160 -18.75 -2.38 -5.00
N GLU A 161 -18.39 -2.76 -3.76
CA GLU A 161 -18.94 -2.12 -2.57
C GLU A 161 -18.53 -0.65 -2.45
N VAL A 162 -17.27 -0.32 -2.75
CA VAL A 162 -16.79 1.08 -2.77
C VAL A 162 -17.56 1.90 -3.79
N ALA A 163 -17.76 1.38 -5.02
CA ALA A 163 -18.54 2.05 -6.05
C ALA A 163 -19.99 2.31 -5.60
N ALA A 164 -20.67 1.29 -5.06
CA ALA A 164 -22.04 1.41 -4.56
C ALA A 164 -22.18 2.42 -3.39
N ARG A 165 -21.13 2.62 -2.60
CA ARG A 165 -21.10 3.65 -1.55
C ARG A 165 -20.94 5.06 -2.11
N CYS A 166 -20.17 5.23 -3.19
CA CYS A 166 -20.01 6.52 -3.87
C CYS A 166 -21.27 6.96 -4.62
N ASP A 167 -22.04 6.01 -5.15
CA ASP A 167 -23.24 6.27 -5.94
C ASP A 167 -24.51 6.53 -5.09
N ARG A 168 -24.46 6.28 -3.77
CA ARG A 168 -25.58 6.58 -2.88
C ARG A 168 -25.74 8.10 -2.72
N PRO A 169 -26.90 8.69 -3.05
CA PRO A 169 -27.16 10.09 -2.74
C PRO A 169 -27.12 10.27 -1.22
N SER A 170 -26.42 11.32 -0.77
CA SER A 170 -26.37 11.71 0.63
C SER A 170 -27.80 11.96 1.12
N ALA A 171 -28.36 11.02 1.90
CA ALA A 171 -29.62 11.25 2.60
C ALA A 171 -29.39 12.40 3.58
N ALA A 172 -29.91 13.58 3.25
CA ALA A 172 -29.97 14.70 4.16
C ALA A 172 -30.88 14.29 5.33
N GLN A 173 -30.32 14.28 6.54
CA GLN A 173 -31.05 14.45 7.79
C GLN A 173 -30.86 15.89 8.23
#